data_AF-A0A9R1WZ01-F1
#
_entry.id   AF-A0A9R1WZ01-F1
#
_cell.length_a   1.000
_cell.length_b   1.000
_cell.length_c   1.000
_cell.angle_alpha   90.00
_cell.angle_beta   90.00
_cell.angle_gamma   90.00
#
_symmetry.space_group_name_H-M   'P 1'
#
loop_
_entity.id
_entity.type
_entity.pdbx_description
1 polymer ?
#
loop_
_entity_poly.entity_id
_entity_poly.type
_entity_poly.pdbx_seq_one_letter_code
_entity_poly.pdbx_strand_id
1 'polypeptide(L)'
;MYATNQQPGTIKLKRAPESDASELKTLFSATNPHSEKPSKPKSKAANKPQKVLLIEHRRAFNCEIILSKVKTPLPGLMEHVLNLDELAMDADQVDNLIKFCPTKEEMELLKGYKGEPEALGKCEQFFLELMKVPRWESKLRVFFYKLKFTTLVADQMKNLNDLYLSVEQASYLLSLMSSVKLRRVLQKVLSLRNALNLGTTRGAAVGFRLDSLLILNETCGSSNKMTLMHYLCKVLADKLPELLDFSKDLGSLEPASKIQIKNLAENMQLITKGFERVIQEKKLCKNDGHGSKKFRKSLKTFLASAEPDMKSMASLFSQVGKRLDGLIIYFGEDPMKCPYEKVVETLFKFVRMFNQARDENCKQIEAEKKAAQKAAEQERLKAEENEKSKVQNHSKMESELIRNKTPIESAEYCFLFFPFYIIKKWWKNRSGVLVAAASACVPAFFDEKKGNDLVLIDEEEGFPW
;
A
#
# COMPACT_ATOMS: atom_id res chain seq x y z
N MET A 1 -35.14 53.28 13.02
CA MET A 1 -36.24 53.66 13.93
C MET A 1 -35.66 53.86 15.32
N TYR A 2 -35.95 55.04 15.88
CA TYR A 2 -35.78 55.53 17.25
C TYR A 2 -34.37 55.62 17.86
N ALA A 3 -33.93 56.88 17.96
CA ALA A 3 -32.96 57.37 18.91
C ALA A 3 -33.63 57.68 20.26
N THR A 4 -32.90 57.53 21.36
CA THR A 4 -33.11 58.30 22.59
C THR A 4 -31.79 58.56 23.32
N ASN A 5 -31.60 59.82 23.69
CA ASN A 5 -30.53 60.39 24.52
C ASN A 5 -30.55 59.83 25.96
N GLN A 6 -29.38 59.70 26.59
CA GLN A 6 -29.19 59.99 28.03
C GLN A 6 -27.71 60.22 28.39
N GLN A 7 -27.51 61.09 29.39
CA GLN A 7 -26.30 61.79 29.85
C GLN A 7 -25.15 60.90 30.41
N PRO A 8 -23.92 61.43 30.52
CA PRO A 8 -22.78 60.68 31.08
C PRO A 8 -22.80 60.66 32.61
N GLY A 9 -23.10 59.49 33.18
CA GLY A 9 -22.90 59.17 34.60
C GLY A 9 -21.47 58.67 34.85
N THR A 10 -20.79 59.29 35.81
CA THR A 10 -19.46 58.91 36.32
C THR A 10 -19.40 57.47 36.80
N ILE A 11 -18.58 56.63 36.15
CA ILE A 11 -18.21 55.29 36.65
C ILE A 11 -16.91 55.42 37.45
N LYS A 12 -17.01 55.28 38.78
CA LYS A 12 -15.84 55.09 39.66
C LYS A 12 -15.25 53.71 39.40
N LEU A 13 -14.03 53.63 38.86
CA LEU A 13 -13.24 52.39 38.86
C LEU A 13 -12.97 51.95 40.30
N LYS A 14 -13.47 50.78 40.70
CA LYS A 14 -13.04 50.10 41.92
C LYS A 14 -11.61 49.58 41.73
N ARG A 15 -10.71 50.01 42.61
CA ARG A 15 -9.31 49.58 42.73
C ARG A 15 -9.26 48.07 42.98
N ALA A 16 -8.39 47.36 42.27
CA ALA A 16 -8.14 45.93 42.50
C ALA A 16 -7.60 45.70 43.92
N PRO A 17 -7.98 44.61 44.61
CA PRO A 17 -7.47 44.32 45.95
C PRO A 17 -5.97 44.00 45.90
N GLU A 18 -5.19 44.65 46.76
CA GLU A 18 -3.77 44.40 46.94
C GLU A 18 -3.56 42.98 47.49
N SER A 19 -2.78 42.17 46.79
CA SER A 19 -2.38 40.84 47.25
C SER A 19 -1.32 40.97 48.35
N ASP A 20 -1.61 40.44 49.54
CA ASP A 20 -0.71 40.50 50.69
C ASP A 20 0.49 39.54 50.50
N ALA A 21 1.66 40.11 50.23
CA ALA A 21 2.89 39.37 50.00
C ALA A 21 3.36 38.58 51.24
N SER A 22 2.86 38.91 52.43
CA SER A 22 3.20 38.22 53.68
C SER A 22 2.40 36.92 53.85
N GLU A 23 1.14 36.88 53.42
CA GLU A 23 0.31 35.67 53.39
C GLU A 23 0.88 34.65 52.38
N LEU A 24 1.30 35.12 51.20
CA LEU A 24 1.92 34.31 50.14
C LEU A 24 3.26 33.69 50.57
N LYS A 25 4.07 34.38 51.39
CA LYS A 25 5.31 33.80 51.94
C LYS A 25 5.03 32.75 53.01
N THR A 26 3.94 32.89 53.76
CA THR A 26 3.57 31.96 54.84
C THR A 26 2.97 30.67 54.28
N LEU A 27 2.17 30.77 53.22
CA LEU A 27 1.49 29.62 52.60
C LEU A 27 2.42 28.77 51.72
N PHE A 28 3.52 29.33 51.21
CA PHE A 28 4.42 28.66 50.26
C PHE A 28 5.87 28.51 50.75
N SER A 29 6.18 28.81 52.01
CA SER A 29 7.49 28.50 52.59
C SER A 29 7.59 27.01 52.94
N ALA A 30 8.57 26.31 52.36
CA ALA A 30 8.83 24.90 52.64
C ALA A 30 9.32 24.69 54.08
N THR A 31 8.44 24.20 54.95
CA THR A 31 8.82 23.66 56.27
C THR A 31 9.34 22.23 56.09
N ASN A 32 10.63 22.02 56.36
CA ASN A 32 11.17 20.68 56.62
C ASN A 32 10.81 20.28 58.07
N PRO A 33 10.00 19.24 58.31
CA PRO A 33 9.62 18.85 59.65
C PRO A 33 10.63 17.83 60.22
N HIS A 34 11.81 18.28 60.64
CA HIS A 34 12.57 17.62 61.72
C HIS A 34 13.80 18.44 62.17
N SER A 35 13.63 19.21 63.23
CA SER A 35 14.64 19.46 64.26
C SER A 35 13.93 19.17 65.58
N GLU A 36 14.35 18.23 66.43
CA GLU A 36 15.45 18.39 67.38
C GLU A 36 15.91 17.03 67.94
N LYS A 37 17.24 16.81 68.05
CA LYS A 37 17.98 16.28 69.23
C LYS A 37 19.49 16.06 68.93
N PRO A 38 20.37 15.97 69.95
CA PRO A 38 21.55 16.83 70.05
C PRO A 38 22.87 16.27 69.47
N SER A 39 23.79 17.21 69.28
CA SER A 39 25.23 17.16 68.99
C SER A 39 25.97 15.82 69.18
N LYS A 40 26.51 15.33 68.05
CA LYS A 40 27.80 14.62 67.99
C LYS A 40 28.75 15.45 67.10
N PRO A 41 30.03 15.64 67.46
CA PRO A 41 30.93 16.46 66.68
C PRO A 41 31.21 15.75 65.34
N LYS A 42 30.64 16.28 64.25
CA LYS A 42 31.04 15.88 62.91
C LYS A 42 32.48 16.33 62.70
N SER A 43 33.33 15.36 62.43
CA SER A 43 34.66 15.53 61.86
C SER A 43 34.64 16.58 60.74
N LYS A 44 35.66 17.44 60.75
CA LYS A 44 35.92 18.43 59.69
C LYS A 44 35.86 17.72 58.33
N ALA A 45 34.81 18.00 57.57
CA ALA A 45 34.79 17.67 56.16
C ALA A 45 35.91 18.51 55.51
N ALA A 46 36.88 17.82 54.94
CA ALA A 46 37.97 18.42 54.20
C ALA A 46 37.43 19.46 53.21
N ASN A 47 38.05 20.64 53.20
CA ASN A 47 37.85 21.69 52.21
C ASN A 47 37.93 21.08 50.80
N LYS A 48 36.78 20.75 50.20
CA LYS A 48 36.72 20.63 48.74
C LYS A 48 36.82 22.05 48.20
N PRO A 49 37.75 22.35 47.28
CA PRO A 49 37.83 23.68 46.69
C PRO A 49 36.47 24.04 46.09
N GLN A 50 35.92 25.17 46.53
CA GLN A 50 34.62 25.65 46.07
C GLN A 50 34.73 25.98 44.59
N LYS A 51 33.99 25.24 43.76
CA LYS A 51 33.98 25.46 42.31
C LYS A 51 33.28 26.78 41.99
N VAL A 52 33.85 27.53 41.07
CA VAL A 52 33.26 28.76 40.52
C VAL A 52 32.21 28.36 39.48
N LEU A 53 30.97 28.82 39.67
CA LEU A 53 29.86 28.60 38.74
C LEU A 53 29.49 29.94 38.12
N LEU A 54 29.62 30.04 36.80
CA LEU A 54 29.32 31.25 36.03
C LEU A 54 28.02 31.07 35.24
N ILE A 55 27.74 29.84 34.81
CA ILE A 55 26.52 29.50 34.08
C ILE A 55 25.37 29.33 35.07
N GLU A 56 24.17 29.70 34.66
CA GLU A 56 22.95 29.55 35.46
C GLU A 56 22.81 28.10 35.95
N HIS A 57 22.48 27.94 37.24
CA HIS A 57 22.58 26.67 37.95
C HIS A 57 21.79 25.53 37.27
N ARG A 58 20.56 25.79 36.82
CA ARG A 58 19.73 24.78 36.14
C ARG A 58 20.29 24.41 34.77
N ARG A 59 20.77 25.39 34.00
CA ARG A 59 21.45 25.20 32.71
C ARG A 59 22.73 24.37 32.86
N ALA A 60 23.58 24.72 33.83
CA ALA A 60 24.81 24.00 34.15
C ALA A 60 24.52 22.56 34.59
N PHE A 61 23.57 22.37 35.50
CA PHE A 61 23.16 21.04 35.98
C PHE A 61 22.64 20.14 34.84
N ASN A 62 21.79 20.66 33.96
CA ASN A 62 21.30 19.91 32.80
C ASN A 62 22.44 19.54 31.83
N CYS A 63 23.42 20.43 31.64
CA CYS A 63 24.61 20.13 30.84
C CYS A 63 25.43 19.01 31.47
N GLU A 64 25.67 19.05 32.78
CA GLU A 64 26.42 18.00 33.48
C GLU A 64 25.73 16.62 33.38
N ILE A 65 24.39 16.57 33.48
CA ILE A 65 23.63 15.34 33.26
C ILE A 65 23.89 14.80 31.86
N ILE A 66 23.87 15.64 30.84
CA ILE A 66 24.09 15.22 29.45
C ILE A 66 25.52 14.75 29.23
N LEU A 67 26.51 15.46 29.76
CA LEU A 67 27.91 15.05 29.70
C LEU A 67 28.12 13.67 30.36
N SER A 68 27.37 13.35 31.42
CA SER A 68 27.41 12.01 32.02
C SER A 68 26.90 10.89 31.09
N LYS A 69 26.00 11.21 30.14
CA LYS A 69 25.49 10.26 29.14
C LYS A 69 26.45 10.05 27.97
N VAL A 70 27.25 11.07 27.63
CA VAL A 70 28.26 10.98 26.58
C VAL A 70 29.39 10.01 26.98
N LYS A 71 29.66 9.82 28.29
CA LYS A 71 30.66 8.87 28.83
C LYS A 71 32.10 9.04 28.30
N THR A 72 32.36 10.07 27.50
CA THR A 72 33.69 10.47 27.05
C THR A 72 34.26 11.53 28.00
N PRO A 73 35.52 11.41 28.44
CA PRO A 73 36.18 12.47 29.21
C PRO A 73 36.19 13.80 28.46
N LEU A 74 36.05 14.92 29.17
CA LEU A 74 36.17 16.26 28.57
C LEU A 74 37.53 16.46 27.86
N PRO A 75 38.67 16.06 28.47
CA PRO A 75 39.94 16.02 27.76
C PRO A 75 39.85 14.99 26.63
N GLY A 76 40.05 15.42 25.38
CA GLY A 76 40.00 14.55 24.21
C GLY A 76 38.60 14.40 23.59
N LEU A 77 37.53 14.89 24.21
CA LEU A 77 36.18 14.89 23.60
C LEU A 77 36.21 15.52 22.20
N MET A 78 36.79 16.72 22.10
CA MET A 78 36.91 17.41 20.83
C MET A 78 37.89 16.75 19.87
N GLU A 79 38.83 15.93 20.36
CA GLU A 79 39.69 15.14 19.47
C GLU A 79 38.90 14.05 18.74
N HIS A 80 37.99 13.34 19.41
CA HIS A 80 37.09 12.37 18.75
C HIS A 80 36.20 13.06 17.70
N VAL A 81 35.63 14.23 18.03
CA VAL A 81 34.84 15.04 17.09
C VAL A 81 35.69 15.47 15.89
N LEU A 82 36.91 15.97 16.11
CA LEU A 82 37.81 16.38 15.05
C LEU A 82 38.33 15.19 14.22
N ASN A 83 38.38 13.99 14.77
CA ASN A 83 38.73 12.79 14.02
C ASN A 83 37.55 12.18 13.27
N LEU A 84 36.32 12.64 13.55
CA LEU A 84 35.07 12.04 13.07
C LEU A 84 35.01 10.54 13.44
N ASP A 85 35.33 10.24 14.70
CA ASP A 85 35.58 8.89 15.21
C ASP A 85 34.29 8.16 15.61
N GLU A 86 33.81 7.32 14.70
CA GLU A 86 32.55 6.56 14.84
C GLU A 86 32.60 5.45 15.89
N LEU A 87 33.80 5.05 16.34
CA LEU A 87 33.97 4.02 17.36
C LEU A 87 33.89 4.60 18.77
N ALA A 88 34.25 5.88 18.92
CA ALA A 88 34.25 6.55 20.21
C ALA A 88 32.91 7.20 20.56
N MET A 89 32.14 7.62 19.57
CA MET A 89 30.88 8.33 19.77
C MET A 89 29.78 7.89 18.80
N ASP A 90 28.58 7.69 19.33
CA ASP A 90 27.38 7.47 18.54
C ASP A 90 26.62 8.77 18.22
N ALA A 91 25.61 8.68 17.35
CA ALA A 91 24.88 9.85 16.89
C ALA A 91 24.04 10.52 18.00
N ASP A 92 23.54 9.76 18.97
CA ASP A 92 22.72 10.30 20.06
C ASP A 92 23.59 11.08 21.04
N GLN A 93 24.82 10.61 21.28
CA GLN A 93 25.82 11.33 22.05
C GLN A 93 26.20 12.65 21.38
N VAL A 94 26.45 12.65 20.05
CA VAL A 94 26.77 13.89 19.33
C VAL A 94 25.58 14.85 19.26
N ASP A 95 24.35 14.35 19.06
CA ASP A 95 23.13 15.19 19.10
C ASP A 95 22.92 15.84 20.47
N ASN A 96 23.19 15.09 21.54
CA ASN A 96 23.18 15.61 22.89
C ASN A 96 24.23 16.71 23.10
N LEU A 97 25.43 16.61 22.52
CA LEU A 97 26.40 17.72 22.55
C LEU A 97 25.89 18.96 21.79
N ILE A 98 25.27 18.76 20.62
CA ILE A 98 24.71 19.86 19.82
C ILE A 98 23.61 20.61 20.58
N LYS A 99 22.77 19.92 21.36
CA LYS A 99 21.71 20.57 22.16
C LYS A 99 22.26 21.43 23.30
N PHE A 100 23.48 21.19 23.75
CA PHE A 100 24.07 21.83 24.93
C PHE A 100 25.23 22.77 24.61
N CYS A 101 25.37 23.12 23.34
CA CYS A 101 26.16 24.23 22.82
C CYS A 101 26.09 25.52 23.67
N PRO A 102 27.21 26.19 24.02
CA PRO A 102 27.17 27.51 24.67
C PRO A 102 26.52 28.58 23.79
N THR A 103 25.77 29.48 24.41
CA THR A 103 25.25 30.69 23.74
C THR A 103 26.34 31.75 23.59
N LYS A 104 26.07 32.81 22.81
CA LYS A 104 27.02 33.92 22.64
C LYS A 104 27.30 34.63 23.96
N GLU A 105 26.27 34.82 24.77
CA GLU A 105 26.33 35.45 26.07
C GLU A 105 27.17 34.62 27.05
N GLU A 106 26.96 33.30 27.06
CA GLU A 106 27.74 32.35 27.88
C GLU A 106 29.22 32.33 27.47
N MET A 107 29.52 32.41 26.16
CA MET A 107 30.89 32.50 25.67
C MET A 107 31.58 33.81 26.10
N GLU A 108 30.90 34.96 26.02
CA GLU A 108 31.47 36.23 26.47
C GLU A 108 31.71 36.27 27.98
N LEU A 109 30.80 35.69 28.77
CA LEU A 109 30.97 35.53 30.21
C LEU A 109 32.22 34.72 30.55
N LEU A 110 32.44 33.60 29.84
CA LEU A 110 33.62 32.75 30.04
C LEU A 110 34.93 33.42 29.58
N LYS A 111 34.91 34.22 28.50
CA LYS A 111 36.08 35.01 28.09
C LYS A 111 36.48 36.07 29.11
N GLY A 112 35.50 36.60 29.86
CA GLY A 112 35.74 37.59 30.91
C GLY A 112 36.32 37.02 32.21
N TYR A 113 36.32 35.70 32.37
CA TYR A 113 36.85 35.03 33.55
C TYR A 113 38.39 35.06 33.58
N LYS A 114 38.95 35.53 34.70
CA LYS A 114 40.41 35.69 34.90
C LYS A 114 41.02 34.70 35.90
N GLY A 115 40.22 33.78 36.44
CA GLY A 115 40.72 32.76 37.36
C GLY A 115 41.20 31.50 36.64
N GLU A 116 41.60 30.51 37.42
CA GLU A 116 42.06 29.21 36.90
C GLU A 116 40.89 28.41 36.27
N PRO A 117 40.99 27.95 35.01
CA PRO A 117 39.95 27.17 34.34
C PRO A 117 39.52 25.91 35.12
N GLU A 118 40.44 25.30 35.86
CA GLU A 118 40.21 24.09 36.66
C GLU A 118 39.29 24.36 37.87
N ALA A 119 39.20 25.61 38.31
CA ALA A 119 38.31 26.02 39.39
C ALA A 119 36.84 26.11 38.95
N LEU A 120 36.56 26.12 37.65
CA LEU A 120 35.21 26.23 37.11
C LEU A 120 34.40 24.92 37.25
N GLY A 121 33.07 25.04 37.15
CA GLY A 121 32.16 23.90 37.00
C GLY A 121 32.43 23.07 35.74
N LYS A 122 31.87 21.84 35.66
CA LYS A 122 32.14 20.97 34.50
C LYS A 122 31.51 21.50 33.21
N CYS A 123 30.37 22.18 33.31
CA CYS A 123 29.69 22.83 32.19
C CYS A 123 30.58 23.91 31.56
N GLU A 124 31.14 24.78 32.39
CA GLU A 124 32.06 25.84 31.99
C GLU A 124 33.33 25.28 31.35
N GLN A 125 33.93 24.24 31.96
CA GLN A 125 35.09 23.56 31.39
C GLN A 125 34.78 22.96 30.02
N PHE A 126 33.62 22.34 29.84
CA PHE A 126 33.15 21.85 28.54
C PHE A 126 33.04 22.97 27.50
N PHE A 127 32.44 24.11 27.87
CA PHE A 127 32.30 25.25 26.97
C PHE A 127 33.66 25.81 26.56
N LEU A 128 34.61 25.90 27.50
CA LEU A 128 35.98 26.30 27.21
C LEU A 128 36.67 25.34 26.23
N GLU A 129 36.47 24.02 26.35
CA GLU A 129 36.99 23.05 25.37
C GLU A 129 36.40 23.25 23.96
N LEU A 130 35.09 23.52 23.86
CA LEU A 130 34.44 23.82 22.58
C LEU A 130 35.01 25.09 21.94
N MET A 131 35.21 26.14 22.75
CA MET A 131 35.69 27.45 22.29
C MET A 131 37.11 27.41 21.72
N LYS A 132 37.93 26.41 22.07
CA LYS A 132 39.26 26.18 21.46
C LYS A 132 39.18 25.79 19.98
N VAL A 133 38.03 25.28 19.52
CA VAL A 133 37.82 24.80 18.16
C VAL A 133 36.98 25.80 17.37
N PRO A 134 37.49 26.36 16.25
CA PRO A 134 36.70 27.28 15.44
C PRO A 134 35.49 26.55 14.83
N ARG A 135 34.31 27.18 14.80
CA ARG A 135 33.07 26.59 14.25
C ARG A 135 32.77 25.18 14.78
N TRP A 136 33.07 24.93 16.04
CA TRP A 136 32.86 23.65 16.71
C TRP A 136 31.43 23.11 16.54
N GLU A 137 30.40 23.97 16.55
CA GLU A 137 29.00 23.56 16.31
C GLU A 137 28.82 22.98 14.90
N SER A 138 29.40 23.63 13.88
CA SER A 138 29.38 23.13 12.49
C SER A 138 30.07 21.77 12.39
N LYS A 139 31.21 21.60 13.07
CA LYS A 139 31.97 20.34 13.08
C LYS A 139 31.21 19.21 13.79
N LEU A 140 30.52 19.51 14.88
CA LEU A 140 29.62 18.55 15.54
C LEU A 140 28.47 18.14 14.60
N ARG A 141 27.85 19.09 13.90
CA ARG A 141 26.78 18.80 12.92
C ARG A 141 27.28 17.96 11.74
N VAL A 142 28.51 18.19 11.27
CA VAL A 142 29.17 17.35 10.24
C VAL A 142 29.39 15.94 10.78
N PHE A 143 29.86 15.80 12.01
CA PHE A 143 30.10 14.49 12.60
C PHE A 143 28.79 13.72 12.83
N PHE A 144 27.76 14.38 13.34
CA PHE A 144 26.41 13.83 13.45
C PHE A 144 25.88 13.35 12.11
N TYR A 145 26.03 14.16 11.05
CA TYR A 145 25.61 13.77 9.71
C TYR A 145 26.38 12.54 9.21
N LYS A 146 27.70 12.48 9.41
CA LYS A 146 28.52 11.31 9.05
C LYS A 146 28.01 10.04 9.74
N LEU A 147 27.74 10.09 11.05
CA LEU A 147 27.25 8.95 11.83
C LEU A 147 25.91 8.42 11.33
N LYS A 148 25.04 9.30 10.80
CA LYS A 148 23.74 8.91 10.23
C LYS A 148 23.80 8.64 8.73
N PHE A 149 24.87 9.01 8.03
CA PHE A 149 24.93 9.03 6.56
C PHE A 149 24.65 7.67 5.96
N THR A 150 25.37 6.65 6.40
CA THR A 150 25.28 5.29 5.86
C THR A 150 23.87 4.73 5.98
N THR A 151 23.24 4.89 7.15
CA THR A 151 21.85 4.42 7.36
C THR A 151 20.86 5.21 6.54
N LEU A 152 20.98 6.55 6.50
CA LEU A 152 20.09 7.41 5.73
C LEU A 152 20.13 7.08 4.23
N VAL A 153 21.32 6.90 3.67
CA VAL A 153 21.49 6.57 2.27
C VAL A 153 21.03 5.15 1.97
N ALA A 154 21.36 4.17 2.83
CA ALA A 154 20.93 2.79 2.63
C ALA A 154 19.40 2.66 2.64
N ASP A 155 18.73 3.28 3.62
CA ASP A 155 17.27 3.27 3.71
C ASP A 155 16.64 3.98 2.51
N GLN A 156 17.17 5.14 2.11
CA GLN A 156 16.67 5.87 0.95
C GLN A 156 16.90 5.09 -0.35
N MET A 157 18.06 4.50 -0.55
CA MET A 157 18.38 3.66 -1.70
C MET A 157 17.49 2.43 -1.76
N LYS A 158 17.24 1.77 -0.63
CA LYS A 158 16.30 0.65 -0.55
C LYS A 158 14.91 1.09 -0.99
N ASN A 159 14.38 2.17 -0.41
CA ASN A 159 13.05 2.66 -0.78
C ASN A 159 12.98 3.10 -2.25
N LEU A 160 14.04 3.69 -2.80
CA LEU A 160 14.12 4.05 -4.21
C LEU A 160 14.22 2.82 -5.11
N ASN A 161 14.94 1.77 -4.71
CA ASN A 161 14.97 0.51 -5.44
C ASN A 161 13.63 -0.21 -5.38
N ASP A 162 12.97 -0.24 -4.22
CA ASP A 162 11.64 -0.83 -4.07
C ASP A 162 10.61 -0.07 -4.93
N LEU A 163 10.68 1.27 -4.95
CA LEU A 163 9.87 2.07 -5.87
C LEU A 163 10.30 1.87 -7.32
N TYR A 164 11.60 1.83 -7.61
CA TYR A 164 12.09 1.59 -8.97
C TYR A 164 11.61 0.24 -9.47
N LEU A 165 11.68 -0.83 -8.68
CA LEU A 165 11.16 -2.14 -9.05
C LEU A 165 9.64 -2.16 -9.12
N SER A 166 8.93 -1.45 -8.23
CA SER A 166 7.46 -1.38 -8.29
C SER A 166 6.96 -0.56 -9.48
N VAL A 167 7.65 0.54 -9.80
CA VAL A 167 7.39 1.40 -10.96
C VAL A 167 7.92 0.75 -12.20
N GLU A 168 9.04 0.06 -12.18
CA GLU A 168 9.54 -0.69 -13.32
C GLU A 168 8.64 -1.89 -13.55
N GLN A 169 8.09 -2.53 -12.53
CA GLN A 169 7.08 -3.56 -12.70
C GLN A 169 5.77 -2.96 -13.19
N ALA A 170 5.26 -1.88 -12.62
CA ALA A 170 4.05 -1.21 -13.09
C ALA A 170 4.24 -0.61 -14.50
N SER A 171 5.34 0.09 -14.71
CA SER A 171 5.79 0.64 -15.99
C SER A 171 6.12 -0.49 -16.94
N TYR A 172 6.62 -1.65 -16.56
CA TYR A 172 6.78 -2.83 -17.42
C TYR A 172 5.41 -3.39 -17.76
N LEU A 173 4.50 -3.56 -16.79
CA LEU A 173 3.11 -3.98 -16.99
C LEU A 173 2.30 -2.99 -17.86
N LEU A 174 2.67 -1.71 -17.86
CA LEU A 174 2.00 -0.63 -18.62
C LEU A 174 2.72 -0.31 -19.95
N SER A 175 4.05 -0.42 -19.99
CA SER A 175 4.95 -0.37 -21.16
C SER A 175 5.08 -1.73 -21.85
N LEU A 176 4.37 -2.75 -21.37
CA LEU A 176 3.60 -3.65 -22.21
C LEU A 176 2.59 -2.79 -23.00
N MET A 177 3.13 -1.99 -23.91
CA MET A 177 2.62 -1.73 -25.25
C MET A 177 2.44 -3.06 -26.04
N SER A 178 2.17 -4.17 -25.35
CA SER A 178 1.91 -5.53 -25.81
C SER A 178 0.85 -6.26 -24.97
N SER A 179 0.23 -5.67 -23.92
CA SER A 179 -1.14 -6.09 -23.60
C SER A 179 -2.03 -5.56 -24.72
N VAL A 180 -1.99 -6.30 -25.82
CA VAL A 180 -2.91 -6.21 -26.93
C VAL A 180 -4.32 -6.27 -26.36
N LYS A 181 -4.53 -7.01 -25.27
CA LYS A 181 -5.80 -7.09 -24.57
C LYS A 181 -6.26 -5.74 -24.01
N LEU A 182 -5.50 -5.09 -23.12
CA LEU A 182 -5.90 -3.80 -22.55
C LEU A 182 -6.10 -2.74 -23.65
N ARG A 183 -5.19 -2.65 -24.62
CA ARG A 183 -5.34 -1.68 -25.72
C ARG A 183 -6.61 -1.92 -26.53
N ARG A 184 -6.92 -3.17 -26.87
CA ARG A 184 -8.16 -3.50 -27.58
C ARG A 184 -9.40 -3.26 -26.73
N VAL A 185 -9.33 -3.48 -25.42
CA VAL A 185 -10.41 -3.11 -24.48
C VAL A 185 -10.63 -1.59 -24.50
N LEU A 186 -9.57 -0.78 -24.37
CA LEU A 186 -9.66 0.68 -24.44
C LEU A 186 -10.18 1.17 -25.81
N GLN A 187 -9.80 0.52 -26.92
CA GLN A 187 -10.36 0.79 -28.24
C GLN A 187 -11.86 0.47 -28.32
N LYS A 188 -12.31 -0.62 -27.69
CA LYS A 188 -13.73 -0.95 -27.60
C LYS A 188 -14.50 0.03 -26.72
N VAL A 189 -13.91 0.49 -25.61
CA VAL A 189 -14.45 1.59 -24.82
C VAL A 189 -14.62 2.85 -25.67
N LEU A 190 -13.59 3.25 -26.43
CA LEU A 190 -13.67 4.41 -27.31
C LEU A 190 -14.78 4.25 -28.36
N SER A 191 -14.85 3.09 -29.00
CA SER A 191 -15.86 2.77 -30.02
C SER A 191 -17.28 2.85 -29.45
N LEU A 192 -17.51 2.27 -28.28
CA LEU A 192 -18.81 2.32 -27.59
C LEU A 192 -19.19 3.76 -27.23
N ARG A 193 -18.25 4.53 -26.67
CA ARG A 193 -18.52 5.93 -26.30
C ARG A 193 -18.78 6.82 -27.51
N ASN A 194 -18.06 6.62 -28.62
CA ASN A 194 -18.32 7.34 -29.86
C ASN A 194 -19.71 7.00 -30.42
N ALA A 195 -20.10 5.72 -30.39
CA ALA A 195 -21.43 5.29 -30.83
C ALA A 195 -22.56 5.90 -29.98
N LEU A 196 -22.39 5.95 -28.65
CA LEU A 196 -23.36 6.58 -27.75
C LEU A 196 -23.49 8.10 -27.95
N ASN A 197 -22.41 8.75 -28.40
CA ASN A 197 -22.36 10.20 -28.60
C ASN A 197 -22.51 10.60 -30.07
N LEU A 198 -22.97 9.69 -30.94
CA LEU A 198 -23.14 9.94 -32.36
C LEU A 198 -24.06 11.15 -32.59
N GLY A 199 -23.65 12.07 -33.47
CA GLY A 199 -24.38 13.31 -33.74
C GLY A 199 -24.10 14.46 -32.76
N THR A 200 -23.25 14.25 -31.74
CA THR A 200 -22.75 15.32 -30.86
C THR A 200 -21.30 15.66 -31.19
N THR A 201 -20.79 16.78 -30.68
CA THR A 201 -19.35 17.14 -30.77
C THR A 201 -18.43 16.12 -30.11
N ARG A 202 -18.98 15.19 -29.31
CA ARG A 202 -18.25 14.12 -28.61
C ARG A 202 -18.28 12.76 -29.34
N GLY A 203 -18.97 12.66 -30.49
CA GLY A 203 -19.18 11.39 -31.22
C GLY A 203 -18.02 10.91 -32.09
N ALA A 204 -16.97 11.73 -32.28
CA ALA A 204 -15.82 11.43 -33.14
C ALA A 204 -14.48 11.58 -32.40
N ALA A 205 -14.44 11.20 -31.12
CA ALA A 205 -13.22 11.30 -30.33
C ALA A 205 -12.16 10.30 -30.81
N VAL A 206 -10.89 10.73 -30.83
CA VAL A 206 -9.72 9.88 -31.13
C VAL A 206 -9.10 9.27 -29.86
N GLY A 207 -9.56 9.70 -28.69
CA GLY A 207 -9.10 9.25 -27.38
C GLY A 207 -9.97 9.84 -26.27
N PHE A 208 -9.72 9.42 -25.04
CA PHE A 208 -10.42 9.93 -23.86
C PHE A 208 -9.45 10.02 -22.67
N ARG A 209 -9.79 10.88 -21.71
CA ARG A 209 -9.04 11.03 -20.45
C ARG A 209 -9.22 9.80 -19.56
N LEU A 210 -8.17 9.44 -18.83
CA LEU A 210 -8.11 8.18 -18.09
C LEU A 210 -9.22 8.03 -17.04
N ASP A 211 -9.54 9.13 -16.36
CA ASP A 211 -10.64 9.23 -15.38
C ASP A 211 -12.01 8.84 -15.94
N SER A 212 -12.22 9.04 -17.24
CA SER A 212 -13.48 8.69 -17.91
C SER A 212 -13.77 7.18 -17.92
N LEU A 213 -12.78 6.33 -17.65
CA LEU A 213 -13.00 4.89 -17.49
C LEU A 213 -13.94 4.56 -16.34
N LEU A 214 -13.95 5.37 -15.28
CA LEU A 214 -14.79 5.14 -14.11
C LEU A 214 -16.28 5.42 -14.41
N ILE A 215 -16.54 6.36 -15.32
CA ILE A 215 -17.90 6.77 -15.75
C ILE A 215 -18.64 5.63 -16.45
N LEU A 216 -17.93 4.64 -17.00
CA LEU A 216 -18.55 3.47 -17.64
C LEU A 216 -19.48 2.69 -16.70
N ASN A 217 -19.20 2.73 -15.40
CA ASN A 217 -20.03 2.06 -14.41
C ASN A 217 -21.18 2.94 -13.90
N GLU A 218 -21.17 4.24 -14.20
CA GLU A 218 -22.24 5.17 -13.85
C GLU A 218 -23.27 5.31 -14.98
N THR A 219 -22.85 5.04 -16.22
CA THR A 219 -23.71 5.13 -17.40
C THR A 219 -24.63 3.91 -17.48
N CYS A 220 -25.90 4.06 -17.11
CA CYS A 220 -26.90 3.01 -17.18
C CYS A 220 -27.64 2.96 -18.53
N GLY A 221 -28.02 1.76 -18.96
CA GLY A 221 -29.00 1.57 -20.03
C GLY A 221 -30.43 1.92 -19.58
N SER A 222 -31.38 1.89 -20.51
CA SER A 222 -32.78 2.34 -20.29
C SER A 222 -33.53 1.65 -19.14
N SER A 223 -33.08 0.48 -18.69
CA SER A 223 -33.70 -0.27 -17.60
C SER A 223 -33.02 -0.10 -16.23
N ASN A 224 -31.97 0.74 -16.10
CA ASN A 224 -31.13 0.89 -14.89
C ASN A 224 -30.51 -0.40 -14.30
N LYS A 225 -30.74 -1.55 -14.93
CA LYS A 225 -30.25 -2.86 -14.50
C LYS A 225 -28.88 -3.22 -15.09
N MET A 226 -28.40 -2.48 -16.08
CA MET A 226 -27.15 -2.76 -16.79
C MET A 226 -26.39 -1.47 -17.04
N THR A 227 -25.13 -1.41 -16.62
CA THR A 227 -24.22 -0.29 -16.90
C THR A 227 -23.49 -0.49 -18.23
N LEU A 228 -22.86 0.56 -18.76
CA LEU A 228 -22.05 0.47 -19.95
C LEU A 228 -20.84 -0.47 -19.74
N MET A 229 -20.33 -0.57 -18.50
CA MET A 229 -19.33 -1.57 -18.13
C MET A 229 -19.85 -3.01 -18.31
N HIS A 230 -21.04 -3.31 -17.81
CA HIS A 230 -21.68 -4.61 -18.01
C HIS A 230 -21.89 -4.92 -19.49
N TYR A 231 -22.35 -3.92 -20.26
CA TYR A 231 -22.53 -4.08 -21.70
C TYR A 231 -21.20 -4.34 -22.42
N LEU A 232 -20.13 -3.62 -22.07
CA LEU A 232 -18.80 -3.88 -22.57
C LEU A 232 -18.37 -5.32 -22.30
N CYS A 233 -18.48 -5.79 -21.05
CA CYS A 233 -18.13 -7.17 -20.68
C CYS A 233 -18.94 -8.19 -21.50
N LYS A 234 -20.24 -7.94 -21.73
CA LYS A 234 -21.09 -8.79 -22.57
C LYS A 234 -20.61 -8.82 -24.02
N VAL A 235 -20.36 -7.66 -24.63
CA VAL A 235 -19.87 -7.57 -26.03
C VAL A 235 -18.52 -8.26 -26.17
N LEU A 236 -17.63 -8.12 -25.19
CA LEU A 236 -16.35 -8.82 -25.18
C LEU A 236 -16.55 -10.33 -25.06
N ALA A 237 -17.41 -10.81 -24.16
CA ALA A 237 -17.71 -12.24 -24.05
C ALA A 237 -18.24 -12.84 -25.37
N ASP A 238 -19.11 -12.10 -26.06
CA ASP A 238 -19.76 -12.58 -27.28
C ASP A 238 -18.85 -12.52 -28.52
N LYS A 239 -17.94 -11.54 -28.60
CA LYS A 239 -17.18 -11.24 -29.83
C LYS A 239 -15.67 -11.37 -29.71
N LEU A 240 -15.12 -11.14 -28.51
CA LEU A 240 -13.68 -11.04 -28.25
C LEU A 240 -13.35 -11.64 -26.86
N PRO A 241 -13.68 -12.92 -26.61
CA PRO A 241 -13.55 -13.52 -25.28
C PRO A 241 -12.09 -13.57 -24.79
N GLU A 242 -11.13 -13.54 -25.71
CA GLU A 242 -9.69 -13.48 -25.41
C GLU A 242 -9.27 -12.21 -24.67
N LEU A 243 -10.14 -11.19 -24.63
CA LEU A 243 -9.89 -9.92 -23.95
C LEU A 243 -10.44 -9.89 -22.52
N LEU A 244 -11.28 -10.86 -22.10
CA LEU A 244 -11.96 -10.85 -20.79
C LEU A 244 -11.03 -11.01 -19.60
N ASP A 245 -9.81 -11.50 -19.83
CA ASP A 245 -8.79 -11.71 -18.81
C ASP A 245 -7.59 -10.77 -18.97
N PHE A 246 -7.76 -9.64 -19.65
CA PHE A 246 -6.73 -8.59 -19.75
C PHE A 246 -6.20 -8.15 -18.38
N SER A 247 -7.03 -8.25 -17.33
CA SER A 247 -6.65 -7.91 -15.97
C SER A 247 -5.54 -8.81 -15.40
N LYS A 248 -5.37 -10.02 -15.94
CA LYS A 248 -4.25 -10.91 -15.58
C LYS A 248 -2.91 -10.39 -16.11
N ASP A 249 -2.91 -9.76 -17.28
CA ASP A 249 -1.71 -9.15 -17.87
C ASP A 249 -1.17 -7.98 -17.02
N LEU A 250 -2.02 -7.38 -16.17
CA LEU A 250 -1.71 -6.18 -15.38
C LEU A 250 -1.17 -6.47 -13.98
N GLY A 251 -1.16 -7.74 -13.54
CA GLY A 251 -0.73 -8.10 -12.19
C GLY A 251 -1.46 -7.32 -11.07
N SER A 252 -0.85 -7.26 -9.88
CA SER A 252 -1.37 -6.42 -8.79
C SER A 252 -0.79 -5.01 -8.88
N LEU A 253 -1.65 -4.02 -9.17
CA LEU A 253 -1.30 -2.59 -9.15
C LEU A 253 -1.30 -1.99 -7.74
N GLU A 254 -1.73 -2.77 -6.73
CA GLU A 254 -1.90 -2.30 -5.35
C GLU A 254 -0.59 -1.81 -4.71
N PRO A 255 0.57 -2.50 -4.81
CA PRO A 255 1.81 -2.02 -4.20
C PRO A 255 2.26 -0.67 -4.76
N ALA A 256 2.18 -0.49 -6.08
CA ALA A 256 2.57 0.75 -6.75
C ALA A 256 1.70 1.95 -6.31
N SER A 257 0.42 1.71 -6.00
CA SER A 257 -0.51 2.75 -5.52
C SER A 257 -0.24 3.25 -4.10
N LYS A 258 0.51 2.47 -3.29
CA LYS A 258 0.75 2.77 -1.86
C LYS A 258 2.03 3.58 -1.60
N ILE A 259 2.91 3.70 -2.59
CA ILE A 259 4.19 4.37 -2.40
C ILE A 259 3.97 5.88 -2.42
N GLN A 260 4.58 6.60 -1.48
CA GLN A 260 4.46 8.05 -1.36
C GLN A 260 5.73 8.73 -1.86
N ILE A 261 5.72 9.16 -3.12
CA ILE A 261 6.90 9.83 -3.73
C ILE A 261 7.28 11.10 -3.00
N LYS A 262 6.28 11.81 -2.46
CA LYS A 262 6.50 13.04 -1.69
C LYS A 262 7.50 12.80 -0.55
N ASN A 263 7.32 11.74 0.23
CA ASN A 263 8.22 11.42 1.35
C ASN A 263 9.63 11.09 0.84
N LEU A 264 9.74 10.38 -0.28
CA LEU A 264 11.03 10.08 -0.89
C LEU A 264 11.75 11.34 -1.37
N ALA A 265 11.03 12.28 -1.96
CA ALA A 265 11.58 13.56 -2.40
C ALA A 265 12.03 14.42 -1.19
N GLU A 266 11.24 14.47 -0.13
CA GLU A 266 11.59 15.17 1.11
C GLU A 266 12.85 14.57 1.76
N ASN A 267 12.92 13.24 1.89
CA ASN A 267 14.10 12.54 2.40
C ASN A 267 15.34 12.79 1.54
N MET A 268 15.20 12.73 0.21
CA MET A 268 16.28 13.03 -0.73
C MET A 268 16.81 14.45 -0.53
N GLN A 269 15.92 15.43 -0.34
CA GLN A 269 16.31 16.82 -0.06
C GLN A 269 17.01 16.98 1.29
N LEU A 270 16.54 16.29 2.34
CA LEU A 270 17.17 16.32 3.66
C LEU A 270 18.61 15.78 3.60
N ILE A 271 18.80 14.63 2.95
CA ILE A 271 20.13 14.02 2.79
C ILE A 271 21.04 14.93 1.96
N THR A 272 20.53 15.48 0.86
CA THR A 272 21.29 16.38 -0.04
C THR A 272 21.71 17.67 0.68
N LYS A 273 20.78 18.34 1.39
CA LYS A 273 21.09 19.54 2.17
C LYS A 273 22.09 19.27 3.28
N GLY A 274 22.01 18.11 3.92
CA GLY A 274 23.00 17.68 4.90
C GLY A 274 24.39 17.55 4.26
N PHE A 275 24.48 16.91 3.09
CA PHE A 275 25.72 16.75 2.33
C PHE A 275 26.32 18.09 1.88
N GLU A 276 25.49 19.02 1.40
CA GLU A 276 25.90 20.37 1.01
C GLU A 276 26.54 21.13 2.17
N ARG A 277 26.01 20.99 3.40
CA ARG A 277 26.62 21.58 4.61
C ARG A 277 27.99 20.99 4.91
N VAL A 278 28.18 19.69 4.71
CA VAL A 278 29.50 19.02 4.84
C VAL A 278 30.50 19.60 3.82
N ILE A 279 30.08 19.77 2.56
CA ILE A 279 30.90 20.39 1.50
C ILE A 279 31.23 21.85 1.85
N GLN A 280 30.26 22.59 2.38
CA GLN A 280 30.45 23.97 2.80
C GLN A 280 31.47 24.07 3.95
N GLU A 281 31.37 23.22 4.97
CA GLU A 281 32.33 23.21 6.07
C GLU A 281 33.74 22.82 5.59
N LYS A 282 33.87 21.90 4.63
CA LYS A 282 35.16 21.60 3.98
C LYS A 282 35.80 22.83 3.34
N LYS A 283 35.01 23.75 2.77
CA LYS A 283 35.51 25.02 2.21
C LYS A 283 35.95 25.97 3.32
N LEU A 284 35.13 26.13 4.36
CA LEU A 284 35.37 27.08 5.45
C LEU A 284 36.55 26.69 6.35
N CYS A 285 36.72 25.40 6.65
CA CYS A 285 37.79 24.93 7.54
C CYS A 285 39.21 25.00 6.98
N LYS A 286 39.37 25.44 5.72
CA LYS A 286 40.70 25.74 5.16
C LYS A 286 41.43 26.83 5.94
N ASN A 287 40.68 27.78 6.50
CA ASN A 287 41.22 28.98 7.17
C ASN A 287 41.42 28.79 8.69
N ASP A 288 41.17 27.60 9.23
CA ASP A 288 41.19 27.33 10.68
C ASP A 288 42.58 27.02 11.26
N GLY A 289 43.65 27.12 10.46
CA GLY A 289 45.01 26.78 10.89
C GLY A 289 45.17 25.31 11.31
N HIS A 290 46.00 25.07 12.34
CA HIS A 290 46.39 23.72 12.78
C HIS A 290 45.27 22.98 13.55
N GLY A 291 44.41 23.71 14.26
CA GLY A 291 43.34 23.15 15.11
C GLY A 291 42.30 22.31 14.35
N SER A 292 42.23 22.43 13.03
CA SER A 292 41.31 21.65 12.19
C SER A 292 42.02 20.75 11.18
N LYS A 293 43.34 20.52 11.33
CA LYS A 293 44.11 19.68 10.40
C LYS A 293 43.60 18.23 10.38
N LYS A 294 43.38 17.63 11.55
CA LYS A 294 42.81 16.28 11.70
C LYS A 294 41.41 16.20 11.07
N PHE A 295 40.53 17.14 11.43
CA PHE A 295 39.19 17.26 10.85
C PHE A 295 39.18 17.38 9.33
N ARG A 296 40.04 18.22 8.75
CA ARG A 296 40.17 18.32 7.28
C ARG A 296 40.56 17.00 6.64
N LYS A 297 41.44 16.21 7.28
CA LYS A 297 41.85 14.90 6.77
C LYS A 297 40.66 13.92 6.83
N SER A 298 40.04 13.75 7.99
CA SER A 298 38.90 12.84 8.16
C SER A 298 37.71 13.21 7.28
N LEU A 299 37.42 14.51 7.15
CA LEU A 299 36.34 15.02 6.30
C LEU A 299 36.60 14.74 4.82
N LYS A 300 37.85 14.85 4.35
CA LYS A 300 38.20 14.49 2.98
C LYS A 300 37.99 12.99 2.72
N THR A 301 38.39 12.13 3.66
CA THR A 301 38.17 10.68 3.56
C THR A 301 36.69 10.36 3.50
N PHE A 302 35.88 10.94 4.39
CA PHE A 302 34.42 10.75 4.38
C PHE A 302 33.79 11.19 3.06
N LEU A 303 34.14 12.37 2.54
CA LEU A 303 33.57 12.84 1.28
C LEU A 303 33.98 11.97 0.09
N ALA A 304 35.20 11.43 0.08
CA ALA A 304 35.64 10.51 -0.97
C ALA A 304 34.80 9.24 -1.04
N SER A 305 34.33 8.71 0.10
CA SER A 305 33.44 7.55 0.14
C SER A 305 31.97 7.92 -0.07
N ALA A 306 31.52 9.09 0.41
CA ALA A 306 30.12 9.51 0.36
C ALA A 306 29.68 10.11 -0.99
N GLU A 307 30.60 10.77 -1.73
CA GLU A 307 30.28 11.38 -3.03
C GLU A 307 29.74 10.37 -4.08
N PRO A 308 30.31 9.16 -4.24
CA PRO A 308 29.76 8.13 -5.12
C PRO A 308 28.33 7.72 -4.73
N ASP A 309 28.07 7.50 -3.46
CA ASP A 309 26.74 7.09 -2.97
C ASP A 309 25.69 8.17 -3.24
N MET A 310 26.02 9.44 -2.99
CA MET A 310 25.17 10.58 -3.31
C MET A 310 24.86 10.67 -4.81
N LYS A 311 25.86 10.44 -5.67
CA LYS A 311 25.69 10.43 -7.14
C LYS A 311 24.80 9.29 -7.59
N SER A 312 25.03 8.08 -7.07
CA SER A 312 24.23 6.90 -7.39
C SER A 312 22.77 7.10 -6.96
N MET A 313 22.54 7.63 -5.75
CA MET A 313 21.20 7.90 -5.23
C MET A 313 20.47 8.95 -6.07
N ALA A 314 21.13 10.04 -6.43
CA ALA A 314 20.56 11.08 -7.30
C ALA A 314 20.25 10.55 -8.71
N SER A 315 21.12 9.71 -9.26
CA SER A 315 20.89 9.04 -10.54
C SER A 315 19.66 8.15 -10.50
N LEU A 316 19.54 7.28 -9.48
CA LEU A 316 18.39 6.40 -9.31
C LEU A 316 17.09 7.20 -9.13
N PHE A 317 17.10 8.23 -8.29
CA PHE A 317 15.95 9.12 -8.11
C PHE A 317 15.50 9.76 -9.43
N SER A 318 16.45 10.25 -10.25
CA SER A 318 16.15 10.81 -11.57
C SER A 318 15.58 9.76 -12.54
N GLN A 319 16.12 8.54 -12.53
CA GLN A 319 15.62 7.45 -13.35
C GLN A 319 14.18 7.07 -12.97
N VAL A 320 13.90 6.93 -11.68
CA VAL A 320 12.54 6.69 -11.16
C VAL A 320 11.59 7.80 -11.63
N GLY A 321 11.98 9.08 -11.45
CA GLY A 321 11.19 10.23 -11.91
C GLY A 321 10.84 10.16 -13.41
N LYS A 322 11.84 9.89 -14.26
CA LYS A 322 11.61 9.75 -15.72
C LYS A 322 10.67 8.61 -16.08
N ARG A 323 10.71 7.48 -15.34
CA ARG A 323 9.81 6.34 -15.58
C ARG A 323 8.37 6.69 -15.22
N LEU A 324 8.18 7.41 -14.11
CA LEU A 324 6.87 7.88 -13.67
C LEU A 324 6.29 8.89 -14.64
N ASP A 325 7.07 9.89 -15.06
CA ASP A 325 6.64 10.88 -16.05
C ASP A 325 6.26 10.21 -17.36
N GLY A 326 7.07 9.25 -17.83
CA GLY A 326 6.77 8.46 -19.02
C GLY A 326 5.44 7.71 -18.93
N LEU A 327 5.12 7.17 -17.75
CA LEU A 327 3.85 6.50 -17.51
C LEU A 327 2.65 7.46 -17.56
N ILE A 328 2.79 8.63 -16.94
CA ILE A 328 1.74 9.66 -16.94
C ILE A 328 1.49 10.15 -18.38
N ILE A 329 2.58 10.45 -19.12
CA ILE A 329 2.53 10.88 -20.52
C ILE A 329 1.89 9.81 -21.41
N TYR A 330 2.18 8.52 -21.17
CA TYR A 330 1.60 7.43 -21.94
C TYR A 330 0.06 7.40 -21.91
N PHE A 331 -0.55 7.77 -20.78
CA PHE A 331 -2.01 7.88 -20.65
C PHE A 331 -2.58 9.24 -21.09
N GLY A 332 -1.76 10.10 -21.70
CA GLY A 332 -2.17 11.44 -22.13
C GLY A 332 -2.41 12.42 -20.99
N GLU A 333 -1.83 12.15 -19.82
CA GLU A 333 -1.89 13.02 -18.65
C GLU A 333 -0.65 13.92 -18.58
N ASP A 334 -0.75 15.03 -17.84
CA ASP A 334 0.33 16.01 -17.66
C ASP A 334 1.07 15.72 -16.34
N PRO A 335 2.37 15.32 -16.35
CA PRO A 335 3.13 15.03 -15.13
C PRO A 335 3.19 16.18 -14.12
N MET A 336 3.02 17.42 -14.57
CA MET A 336 3.02 18.60 -13.70
C MET A 336 1.68 18.80 -12.97
N LYS A 337 0.61 18.15 -13.44
CA LYS A 337 -0.76 18.32 -12.92
C LYS A 337 -1.37 17.03 -12.38
N CYS A 338 -0.88 15.88 -12.83
CA CYS A 338 -1.42 14.57 -12.50
C CYS A 338 -0.33 13.76 -11.78
N PRO A 339 -0.48 13.48 -10.48
CA PRO A 339 0.45 12.61 -9.78
C PRO A 339 0.31 11.16 -10.28
N TYR A 340 1.41 10.42 -10.29
CA TYR A 340 1.40 9.03 -10.78
C TYR A 340 0.43 8.15 -9.99
N GLU A 341 0.27 8.42 -8.68
CA GLU A 341 -0.61 7.70 -7.78
C GLU A 341 -2.04 7.70 -8.32
N LYS A 342 -2.48 8.85 -8.87
CA LYS A 342 -3.81 9.00 -9.47
C LYS A 342 -3.98 8.14 -10.73
N VAL A 343 -2.95 8.03 -11.56
CA VAL A 343 -2.96 7.19 -12.77
C VAL A 343 -3.12 5.71 -12.38
N VAL A 344 -2.27 5.25 -11.46
CA VAL A 344 -2.30 3.85 -10.98
C VAL A 344 -3.61 3.54 -10.26
N GLU A 345 -4.10 4.43 -9.40
CA GLU A 345 -5.37 4.27 -8.68
C GLU A 345 -6.57 4.18 -9.64
N THR A 346 -6.59 5.02 -10.68
CA THR A 346 -7.67 5.02 -11.68
C THR A 346 -7.70 3.69 -12.45
N LEU A 347 -6.53 3.20 -12.89
CA LEU A 347 -6.41 1.90 -13.56
C LEU A 347 -6.83 0.75 -12.65
N PHE A 348 -6.37 0.75 -11.40
CA PHE A 348 -6.73 -0.26 -10.42
C PHE A 348 -8.25 -0.30 -10.18
N LYS A 349 -8.89 0.87 -10.01
CA LYS A 349 -10.36 0.97 -9.89
C LYS A 349 -11.07 0.44 -11.14
N PHE A 350 -10.62 0.83 -12.33
CA PHE A 350 -11.18 0.34 -13.59
C PHE A 350 -11.13 -1.18 -13.70
N VAL A 351 -9.97 -1.79 -13.43
CA VAL A 351 -9.79 -3.26 -13.44
C VAL A 351 -10.74 -3.95 -12.47
N ARG A 352 -10.86 -3.42 -11.24
CA ARG A 352 -11.77 -3.97 -10.22
C ARG A 352 -13.22 -3.92 -10.68
N MET A 353 -13.65 -2.76 -11.21
CA MET A 353 -15.02 -2.55 -11.70
C MET A 353 -15.33 -3.43 -12.91
N PHE A 354 -14.38 -3.61 -13.83
CA PHE A 354 -14.53 -4.51 -14.97
C PHE A 354 -14.71 -5.96 -14.53
N ASN A 355 -13.83 -6.45 -13.65
CA ASN A 355 -13.92 -7.83 -13.16
C ASN A 355 -15.25 -8.07 -12.41
N GLN A 356 -15.67 -7.11 -11.59
CA GLN A 356 -16.96 -7.17 -10.90
C GLN A 356 -18.14 -7.27 -11.89
N ALA A 357 -18.20 -6.37 -12.88
CA ALA A 357 -19.28 -6.38 -13.87
C ALA A 357 -19.30 -7.66 -14.73
N ARG A 358 -18.11 -8.21 -15.03
CA ARG A 358 -17.97 -9.50 -15.71
C ARG A 358 -18.56 -10.64 -14.85
N ASP A 359 -18.21 -10.69 -13.58
CA ASP A 359 -18.64 -11.75 -12.68
C ASP A 359 -20.16 -11.65 -12.40
N GLU A 360 -20.70 -10.44 -12.31
CA GLU A 360 -22.14 -10.16 -12.21
C GLU A 360 -22.89 -10.64 -13.48
N ASN A 361 -22.37 -10.35 -14.67
CA ASN A 361 -22.92 -10.88 -15.92
C ASN A 361 -22.91 -12.42 -15.97
N CYS A 362 -21.81 -13.06 -15.56
CA CYS A 362 -21.72 -14.53 -15.52
C CYS A 362 -22.81 -15.13 -14.62
N LYS A 363 -22.97 -14.57 -13.41
CA LYS A 363 -24.02 -15.00 -12.47
C LYS A 363 -25.42 -14.81 -13.05
N GLN A 364 -25.67 -13.71 -13.75
CA GLN A 364 -26.95 -13.44 -14.40
C GLN A 364 -27.26 -14.47 -15.49
N ILE A 365 -26.28 -14.78 -16.35
CA ILE A 365 -26.43 -15.79 -17.41
C ILE A 365 -26.69 -17.19 -16.82
N GLU A 366 -25.98 -17.55 -15.74
CA GLU A 366 -26.21 -18.83 -15.05
C GLU A 366 -27.60 -18.90 -14.41
N ALA A 367 -28.08 -17.82 -13.82
CA ALA A 367 -29.42 -17.74 -13.24
C ALA A 367 -30.50 -17.87 -14.32
N GLU A 368 -30.34 -17.20 -15.46
CA GLU A 368 -31.25 -17.28 -16.61
C GLU A 368 -31.29 -18.70 -17.21
N LYS A 369 -30.13 -19.36 -17.36
CA LYS A 369 -30.08 -20.76 -17.81
C LYS A 369 -30.80 -21.71 -16.85
N LYS A 370 -30.61 -21.56 -15.54
CA LYS A 370 -31.30 -22.37 -14.52
C LYS A 370 -32.80 -22.11 -14.52
N ALA A 371 -33.23 -20.86 -14.68
CA ALA A 371 -34.64 -20.51 -14.77
C ALA A 371 -35.30 -21.09 -16.03
N ALA A 372 -34.62 -20.99 -17.19
CA ALA A 372 -35.10 -21.58 -18.44
C ALA A 372 -35.20 -23.10 -18.38
N GLN A 373 -34.22 -23.79 -17.76
CA GLN A 373 -34.27 -25.24 -17.53
C GLN A 373 -35.45 -25.64 -16.66
N LYS A 374 -35.69 -24.93 -15.54
CA LYS A 374 -36.85 -25.18 -14.67
C LYS A 374 -38.17 -24.92 -15.39
N ALA A 375 -38.26 -23.87 -16.19
CA ALA A 375 -39.46 -23.57 -16.98
C ALA A 375 -39.74 -24.67 -18.01
N ALA A 376 -38.72 -25.12 -18.74
CA ALA A 376 -38.83 -26.21 -19.70
C ALA A 376 -39.21 -27.54 -19.05
N GLU A 377 -38.67 -27.86 -17.87
CA GLU A 377 -39.04 -29.06 -17.11
C GLU A 377 -40.50 -29.00 -16.63
N GLN A 378 -40.94 -27.85 -16.11
CA GLN A 378 -42.34 -27.65 -15.72
C GLN A 378 -43.31 -27.76 -16.91
N GLU A 379 -42.93 -27.25 -18.09
CA GLU A 379 -43.73 -27.41 -19.31
C GLU A 379 -43.79 -28.88 -19.77
N ARG A 380 -42.67 -29.61 -19.71
CA ARG A 380 -42.65 -31.05 -20.02
C ARG A 380 -43.53 -31.85 -19.06
N LEU A 381 -43.45 -31.60 -17.75
CA LEU A 381 -44.30 -32.26 -16.76
C LEU A 381 -45.79 -31.96 -16.99
N LYS A 382 -46.15 -30.70 -17.29
CA LYS A 382 -47.53 -30.32 -17.65
C LYS A 382 -48.01 -30.98 -18.95
N ALA A 383 -47.13 -31.12 -19.95
CA ALA A 383 -47.47 -31.81 -21.20
C ALA A 383 -47.71 -33.30 -20.97
N GLU A 384 -46.87 -33.97 -20.17
CA GLU A 384 -47.02 -35.38 -19.78
C GLU A 384 -48.30 -35.62 -18.95
N GLU A 385 -48.66 -34.72 -18.04
CA GLU A 385 -49.92 -34.79 -17.28
C GLU A 385 -51.15 -34.61 -18.18
N ASN A 386 -51.08 -33.69 -19.14
CA ASN A 386 -52.15 -33.49 -20.12
C ASN A 386 -52.31 -34.68 -21.06
N GLU A 387 -51.23 -35.34 -21.49
CA GLU A 387 -51.31 -36.58 -22.26
C GLU A 387 -51.90 -37.74 -21.45
N LYS A 388 -51.46 -37.93 -20.20
CA LYS A 388 -52.04 -38.94 -19.30
C LYS A 388 -53.53 -38.71 -19.08
N SER A 389 -53.95 -37.45 -18.92
CA SER A 389 -55.37 -37.08 -18.79
C SER A 389 -56.18 -37.35 -20.06
N LYS A 390 -55.61 -37.09 -21.25
CA LYS A 390 -56.25 -37.42 -22.54
C LYS A 390 -56.41 -38.92 -22.74
N VAL A 391 -55.37 -39.71 -22.41
CA VAL A 391 -55.42 -41.18 -22.49
C VAL A 391 -56.46 -41.75 -21.51
N GLN A 392 -56.54 -41.18 -20.31
CA GLN A 392 -57.52 -41.59 -19.30
C GLN A 392 -58.95 -41.19 -19.65
N ASN A 393 -59.15 -40.06 -20.34
CA ASN A 393 -60.46 -39.66 -20.85
C ASN A 393 -60.88 -40.51 -22.07
N HIS A 394 -59.94 -40.86 -22.95
CA HIS A 394 -60.19 -41.77 -24.07
C HIS A 394 -60.57 -43.17 -23.58
N SER A 395 -59.87 -43.70 -22.57
CA SER A 395 -60.21 -45.01 -22.00
C SER A 395 -61.56 -44.99 -21.27
N LYS A 396 -61.93 -43.89 -20.61
CA LYS A 396 -63.27 -43.71 -20.03
C LYS A 396 -64.37 -43.67 -21.10
N MET A 397 -64.18 -42.93 -22.20
CA MET A 397 -65.12 -42.92 -23.33
C MET A 397 -65.26 -44.30 -24.00
N GLU A 398 -64.15 -45.02 -24.21
CA GLU A 398 -64.22 -46.41 -24.71
C GLU A 398 -64.99 -47.33 -23.76
N SER A 399 -64.80 -47.17 -22.45
CA SER A 399 -65.51 -47.95 -21.43
C SER A 399 -67.01 -47.65 -21.41
N GLU A 400 -67.41 -46.39 -21.62
CA GLU A 400 -68.82 -45.97 -21.76
C GLU A 400 -69.44 -46.47 -23.07
N LEU A 401 -68.69 -46.44 -24.18
CA LEU A 401 -69.15 -46.95 -25.48
C LEU A 401 -69.39 -48.46 -25.46
N ILE A 402 -68.57 -49.20 -24.71
CA ILE A 402 -68.76 -50.65 -24.49
C ILE A 402 -69.98 -50.91 -23.59
N ARG A 403 -70.23 -50.06 -22.59
CA ARG A 403 -71.37 -50.18 -21.67
C ARG A 403 -72.72 -49.85 -22.32
N ASN A 404 -72.73 -48.99 -23.33
CA ASN A 404 -73.94 -48.53 -24.02
C ASN A 404 -74.34 -49.39 -25.25
N LYS A 405 -73.63 -50.49 -25.54
CA LYS A 405 -74.12 -51.48 -26.52
C LYS A 405 -75.18 -52.37 -25.88
N THR A 406 -76.40 -52.30 -26.38
CA THR A 406 -77.51 -53.19 -26.02
C THR A 406 -77.28 -54.60 -26.56
N PRO A 407 -77.73 -55.66 -25.85
CA PRO A 407 -77.66 -57.03 -26.33
C PRO A 407 -78.82 -57.27 -27.30
N ILE A 408 -78.53 -57.43 -28.59
CA ILE A 408 -79.48 -57.96 -29.57
C ILE A 408 -78.97 -59.33 -30.03
N GLU A 409 -79.73 -60.32 -29.59
CA GLU A 409 -80.08 -61.63 -30.14
C GLU A 409 -79.06 -62.54 -30.84
N SER A 410 -79.14 -63.78 -30.35
CA SER A 410 -79.06 -65.08 -31.01
C SER A 410 -77.72 -65.62 -31.50
N ALA A 411 -77.35 -66.71 -30.82
CA ALA A 411 -76.48 -67.75 -31.31
C ALA A 411 -77.00 -68.28 -32.65
N GLU A 412 -76.22 -68.06 -33.70
CA GLU A 412 -75.93 -69.01 -34.77
C GLU A 412 -74.88 -68.36 -35.67
N TYR A 413 -73.62 -68.37 -35.22
CA TYR A 413 -72.39 -68.45 -36.03
C TYR A 413 -71.22 -68.58 -35.03
N CYS A 414 -71.29 -69.59 -34.16
CA CYS A 414 -70.05 -70.25 -33.75
C CYS A 414 -69.51 -70.92 -35.02
N PHE A 415 -68.24 -70.65 -35.35
CA PHE A 415 -67.58 -70.96 -36.63
C PHE A 415 -67.83 -69.93 -37.74
N LEU A 416 -67.20 -68.77 -37.63
CA LEU A 416 -66.14 -68.26 -38.51
C LEU A 416 -65.78 -66.84 -38.02
N PHE A 417 -64.49 -66.52 -37.88
CA PHE A 417 -63.91 -65.28 -37.34
C PHE A 417 -63.71 -65.18 -35.81
N PHE A 418 -62.96 -66.13 -35.27
CA PHE A 418 -62.01 -65.82 -34.18
C PHE A 418 -60.60 -66.27 -34.63
N PRO A 419 -59.92 -65.47 -35.47
CA PRO A 419 -58.57 -65.08 -35.08
C PRO A 419 -58.15 -63.74 -35.70
N PHE A 420 -57.97 -62.66 -34.93
CA PHE A 420 -56.96 -61.63 -35.29
C PHE A 420 -56.56 -60.70 -34.14
N TYR A 421 -57.30 -60.66 -33.02
CA TYR A 421 -57.05 -59.63 -32.00
C TYR A 421 -56.14 -60.04 -30.82
N ILE A 422 -55.85 -61.33 -30.61
CA ILE A 422 -54.96 -61.77 -29.51
C ILE A 422 -53.52 -62.11 -29.97
N ILE A 423 -53.25 -62.20 -31.28
CA ILE A 423 -51.89 -62.46 -31.76
C ILE A 423 -51.01 -61.20 -31.80
N LYS A 424 -51.56 -59.99 -31.96
CA LYS A 424 -50.74 -58.77 -31.96
C LYS A 424 -50.25 -58.32 -30.57
N LYS A 425 -50.93 -58.73 -29.49
CA LYS A 425 -50.58 -58.31 -28.12
C LYS A 425 -49.72 -59.33 -27.37
N TRP A 426 -49.80 -60.62 -27.73
CA TRP A 426 -48.95 -61.66 -27.15
C TRP A 426 -47.60 -61.81 -27.88
N TRP A 427 -47.52 -61.45 -29.16
CA TRP A 427 -46.24 -61.47 -29.90
C TRP A 427 -45.36 -60.23 -29.66
N LYS A 428 -45.87 -59.18 -28.99
CA LYS A 428 -45.07 -57.98 -28.69
C LYS A 428 -44.36 -58.04 -27.33
N ASN A 429 -44.57 -59.07 -26.51
CA ASN A 429 -44.16 -59.03 -25.10
C ASN A 429 -43.43 -60.27 -24.53
N ARG A 430 -42.77 -61.09 -25.36
CA ARG A 430 -41.69 -61.98 -24.88
C ARG A 430 -40.77 -62.48 -26.01
N SER A 431 -39.49 -62.10 -25.92
CA SER A 431 -38.29 -62.59 -26.65
C SER A 431 -38.16 -62.12 -28.11
N GLY A 432 -37.31 -61.15 -28.46
CA GLY A 432 -35.85 -61.30 -28.65
C GLY A 432 -35.57 -61.91 -30.05
N VAL A 433 -34.85 -61.32 -31.01
CA VAL A 433 -33.61 -60.52 -30.96
C VAL A 433 -33.49 -59.70 -32.26
N LEU A 434 -33.14 -58.43 -32.15
CA LEU A 434 -32.10 -57.82 -32.99
C LEU A 434 -31.45 -56.70 -32.17
N VAL A 435 -30.30 -57.03 -31.59
CA VAL A 435 -29.36 -56.07 -31.01
C VAL A 435 -28.46 -55.55 -32.13
N ALA A 436 -28.54 -54.25 -32.36
CA ALA A 436 -27.38 -53.37 -32.50
C ALA A 436 -27.67 -52.25 -31.48
N ALA A 437 -26.91 -52.07 -30.40
CA ALA A 437 -25.53 -51.59 -30.39
C ALA A 437 -24.76 -52.10 -29.16
N ALA A 438 -23.46 -52.33 -29.34
CA ALA A 438 -22.53 -52.77 -28.30
C ALA A 438 -22.00 -51.58 -27.49
N SER A 439 -22.06 -51.68 -26.14
CA SER A 439 -20.96 -51.29 -25.27
C SER A 439 -21.15 -51.80 -23.83
N ALA A 440 -20.02 -52.25 -23.26
CA ALA A 440 -19.63 -52.31 -21.84
C ALA A 440 -19.69 -53.65 -21.06
N CYS A 441 -18.46 -54.08 -20.72
CA CYS A 441 -17.97 -54.78 -19.54
C CYS A 441 -18.15 -56.31 -19.37
N VAL A 442 -17.00 -56.99 -19.45
CA VAL A 442 -16.43 -58.06 -18.58
C VAL A 442 -17.41 -58.94 -17.79
N PRO A 443 -17.19 -60.26 -17.81
CA PRO A 443 -17.00 -60.95 -16.54
C PRO A 443 -15.75 -61.85 -16.52
N ALA A 444 -15.10 -61.85 -15.36
CA ALA A 444 -13.99 -62.71 -15.00
C ALA A 444 -14.45 -64.15 -14.74
N PHE A 445 -13.64 -65.12 -15.15
CA PHE A 445 -13.49 -66.39 -14.45
C PHE A 445 -11.99 -66.71 -14.34
N PHE A 446 -11.61 -67.06 -13.11
CA PHE A 446 -10.32 -67.60 -12.69
C PHE A 446 -9.89 -68.80 -13.55
N ASP A 447 -8.63 -68.83 -14.01
CA ASP A 447 -7.70 -69.93 -13.71
C ASP A 447 -6.25 -69.46 -13.96
N GLU A 448 -5.37 -69.71 -13.00
CA GLU A 448 -3.95 -69.33 -13.00
C GLU A 448 -3.14 -70.60 -12.76
N LYS A 449 -2.35 -71.03 -13.76
CA LYS A 449 -1.18 -71.89 -13.52
C LYS A 449 -0.17 -71.81 -14.66
N LYS A 450 1.07 -71.48 -14.25
CA LYS A 450 2.36 -71.51 -14.97
C LYS A 450 2.47 -70.43 -16.05
N GLY A 451 3.44 -69.52 -16.03
CA GLY A 451 4.81 -69.62 -15.55
C GLY A 451 5.74 -69.30 -16.73
N ASN A 452 6.72 -68.44 -16.45
CA ASN A 452 7.96 -68.19 -17.19
C ASN A 452 8.07 -67.04 -18.21
N ASP A 453 9.04 -66.18 -17.87
CA ASP A 453 10.13 -65.63 -18.69
C ASP A 453 9.84 -64.29 -19.43
N LEU A 454 10.46 -63.19 -18.96
CA LEU A 454 11.72 -62.57 -19.46
C LEU A 454 11.46 -61.91 -20.84
N VAL A 455 11.70 -60.63 -21.15
CA VAL A 455 12.80 -59.69 -20.87
C VAL A 455 12.42 -58.30 -21.44
N LEU A 456 13.08 -57.28 -20.87
CA LEU A 456 13.34 -55.91 -21.33
C LEU A 456 13.27 -55.64 -22.86
N ILE A 457 12.93 -54.40 -23.25
CA ILE A 457 13.78 -53.49 -24.05
C ILE A 457 13.13 -52.10 -24.13
N ASP A 458 14.01 -51.10 -24.08
CA ASP A 458 13.89 -49.64 -24.15
C ASP A 458 13.29 -49.04 -25.44
N GLU A 459 13.26 -47.69 -25.45
CA GLU A 459 13.28 -46.75 -26.59
C GLU A 459 11.92 -46.48 -27.29
N GLU A 460 11.57 -45.29 -27.75
CA GLU A 460 12.04 -43.90 -27.67
C GLU A 460 10.97 -43.05 -28.42
N GLU A 461 10.98 -41.72 -28.25
CA GLU A 461 10.33 -40.69 -29.10
C GLU A 461 8.77 -40.66 -29.15
N GLY A 462 8.05 -39.54 -29.29
CA GLY A 462 8.35 -38.14 -29.58
C GLY A 462 6.99 -37.44 -29.81
N PHE A 463 6.85 -36.20 -29.33
CA PHE A 463 5.81 -35.24 -29.71
C PHE A 463 5.87 -34.90 -31.23
N PRO A 464 5.01 -34.04 -31.82
CA PRO A 464 3.73 -33.45 -31.38
C PRO A 464 2.62 -33.50 -32.46
N TRP A 465 1.37 -33.18 -32.08
CA TRP A 465 0.54 -32.12 -32.70
C TRP A 465 -0.32 -31.47 -31.62
#